data_AF-I1CTX3-F1
#
_entry.id   AF-I1CTX3-F1
#
_cell.length_a   1.000
_cell.length_b   1.000
_cell.length_c   1.000
_cell.angle_alpha   90.00
_cell.angle_beta   90.00
_cell.angle_gamma   90.00
#
_symmetry.space_group_name_H-M   'P 1'
#
loop_
_entity.id
_entity.type
_entity.pdbx_description
1 polymer ?
#
loop_
_entity_poly.entity_id
_entity_poly.type
_entity_poly.pdbx_seq_one_letter_code
_entity_poly.pdbx_strand_id
1 'polypeptide(L)'
;MALDQFQKENKSMEVEAGLLQTDEESDDGVAVDEVAYEALLLRQQVPKEEIELYEEALGYAFEIPSSEVDVHEWKCLIQELKTYGLALDLPLQQEHANTVLNAVIELIQQVPGYSENWELISFWTACLTHQEKLLNKTQERIEVVSKAIELAYKANELHVTKLSKEHPFIWELLAGLLMTKSSLVDDEVESVLLYDSAVESYKKAHQLTPGKCMIGSVYISMLIFL
;
A
#
# COMPACT_ATOMS: atom_id res chain seq x y z
N MET A 1 39.49 -9.21 38.60
CA MET A 1 38.57 -9.66 37.52
C MET A 1 37.25 -8.89 37.49
N ALA A 2 36.71 -8.35 38.59
CA ALA A 2 35.47 -7.55 38.55
C ALA A 2 35.64 -6.05 38.19
N LEU A 3 36.87 -5.52 38.19
CA LEU A 3 37.13 -4.08 37.93
C LEU A 3 37.27 -3.77 36.42
N ASP A 4 37.80 -4.70 35.63
CA ASP A 4 37.95 -4.54 34.16
C ASP A 4 36.61 -4.64 33.42
N GLN A 5 35.64 -5.35 34.00
CA GLN A 5 34.32 -5.53 33.40
C GLN A 5 33.45 -4.28 33.60
N PHE A 6 33.59 -3.60 34.74
CA PHE A 6 32.89 -2.35 35.04
C PHE A 6 33.42 -1.16 34.21
N GLN A 7 34.72 -1.14 33.89
CA GLN A 7 35.29 -0.11 33.00
C GLN A 7 34.92 -0.31 31.53
N LYS A 8 34.64 -1.54 31.10
CA LYS A 8 34.15 -1.84 29.75
C LYS A 8 32.68 -1.46 29.56
N GLU A 9 31.85 -1.67 30.59
CA GLU A 9 30.43 -1.31 30.57
C GLU A 9 30.22 0.22 30.63
N ASN A 10 31.00 0.96 31.44
CA ASN A 10 30.91 2.43 31.45
C ASN A 10 31.39 3.09 30.16
N LYS A 11 32.35 2.50 29.45
CA LYS A 11 32.77 3.00 28.13
C LYS A 11 31.74 2.72 27.02
N SER A 12 30.92 1.68 27.17
CA SER A 12 29.85 1.37 26.21
C SER A 12 28.63 2.27 26.39
N MET A 13 28.38 2.75 27.62
CA MET A 13 27.23 3.61 27.94
C MET A 13 27.47 5.09 27.57
N GLU A 14 28.71 5.58 27.60
CA GLU A 14 29.05 6.93 27.12
C GLU A 14 28.96 7.07 25.60
N VAL A 15 29.02 5.97 24.83
CA VAL A 15 28.85 5.99 23.38
C VAL A 15 27.36 6.05 22.98
N GLU A 16 26.45 5.57 23.83
CA GLU A 16 25.01 5.55 23.54
C GLU A 16 24.27 6.82 23.99
N ALA A 17 24.85 7.61 24.91
CA ALA A 17 24.23 8.84 25.43
C ALA A 17 24.64 10.12 24.67
N GLY A 18 25.51 10.04 23.66
CA GLY A 18 26.04 11.19 22.93
C GLY A 18 25.20 11.70 21.75
N LEU A 19 24.06 11.07 21.44
CA LEU A 19 23.26 11.38 20.23
C LEU A 19 22.11 12.38 20.46
N LEU A 20 22.08 13.08 21.58
CA LEU A 20 21.04 14.07 21.91
C LEU A 20 21.64 15.34 22.52
N GLN A 21 22.36 16.13 21.72
CA GLN A 21 22.43 17.58 21.89
C GLN A 21 22.29 18.26 20.53
N THR A 22 21.21 19.03 20.44
CA THR A 22 20.81 19.91 19.34
C THR A 22 21.73 21.13 19.21
N ASP A 23 21.94 21.50 17.95
CA ASP A 23 22.20 22.85 17.43
C ASP A 23 23.40 23.62 17.97
N GLU A 24 24.56 23.43 17.35
CA GLU A 24 25.38 24.56 16.91
C GLU A 24 25.87 24.30 15.47
N GLU A 25 25.71 25.31 14.64
CA GLU A 25 26.04 25.35 13.21
C GLU A 25 27.48 24.86 12.94
N SER A 26 27.61 23.70 12.31
CA SER A 26 28.84 23.33 11.60
C SER A 26 28.48 22.79 10.22
N ASP A 27 28.79 23.61 9.22
CA ASP A 27 29.15 23.20 7.86
C ASP A 27 30.22 22.11 7.95
N ASP A 28 29.78 20.85 8.00
CA ASP A 28 30.64 19.69 7.86
C ASP A 28 29.89 18.72 6.95
N GLY A 29 30.36 18.60 5.71
CA GLY A 29 29.95 17.56 4.80
C GLY A 29 30.26 16.21 5.45
N VAL A 30 29.28 15.67 6.18
CA VAL A 30 29.35 14.32 6.75
C VAL A 30 29.60 13.38 5.58
N ALA A 31 30.85 12.92 5.47
CA ALA A 31 31.22 11.92 4.51
C ALA A 31 30.34 10.69 4.80
N VAL A 32 29.35 10.46 3.95
CA VAL A 32 28.51 9.26 4.01
C VAL A 32 29.47 8.08 3.92
N ASP A 33 29.47 7.22 4.93
CA ASP A 33 30.17 5.94 4.84
C ASP A 33 29.51 5.14 3.72
N GLU A 34 30.11 5.20 2.54
CA GLU A 34 29.60 4.58 1.31
C GLU A 34 29.35 3.08 1.51
N VAL A 35 30.19 2.41 2.32
CA VAL A 35 30.07 0.97 2.59
C VAL A 35 28.87 0.68 3.49
N ALA A 36 28.67 1.46 4.55
CA ALA A 36 27.50 1.32 5.42
C ALA A 36 26.21 1.67 4.68
N TYR A 37 26.23 2.68 3.82
CA TYR A 37 25.10 3.09 3.00
C TYR A 37 24.72 2.03 1.97
N GLU A 38 25.69 1.46 1.23
CA GLU A 38 25.45 0.35 0.31
C GLU A 38 24.89 -0.89 1.03
N ALA A 39 25.41 -1.23 2.21
CA ALA A 39 24.90 -2.34 3.01
C ALA A 39 23.45 -2.12 3.49
N LEU A 40 23.07 -0.87 3.78
CA LEU A 40 21.69 -0.51 4.12
C LEU A 40 20.77 -0.57 2.91
N LEU A 41 21.20 -0.09 1.74
CA LEU A 41 20.44 -0.19 0.50
C LEU A 41 20.18 -1.66 0.12
N LEU A 42 21.19 -2.53 0.25
CA LEU A 42 21.05 -3.97 0.02
C LEU A 42 20.04 -4.62 0.96
N ARG A 43 19.91 -4.14 2.21
CA ARG A 43 18.92 -4.64 3.17
C ARG A 43 17.50 -4.15 2.89
N GLN A 44 17.33 -3.06 2.15
CA GLN A 44 16.03 -2.54 1.76
C GLN A 44 15.47 -3.20 0.50
N GLN A 45 16.32 -3.82 -0.31
CA GLN A 45 15.90 -4.62 -1.46
C GLN A 45 15.20 -5.90 -1.00
N VAL A 46 14.27 -6.38 -1.83
CA VAL A 46 13.69 -7.71 -1.64
C VAL A 46 14.80 -8.74 -1.91
N PRO A 47 15.07 -9.68 -0.99
CA PRO A 47 16.04 -10.76 -1.20
C PRO A 47 15.71 -11.57 -2.45
N LYS A 48 16.74 -12.03 -3.19
CA LYS A 48 16.53 -12.81 -4.41
C LYS A 48 15.79 -14.11 -4.13
N GLU A 49 16.10 -14.76 -3.02
CA GLU A 49 15.45 -15.98 -2.59
C GLU A 49 13.95 -15.75 -2.32
N GLU A 50 13.58 -14.58 -1.81
CA GLU A 50 12.18 -14.20 -1.60
C GLU A 50 11.46 -13.97 -2.93
N ILE A 51 12.11 -13.29 -3.89
CA ILE A 51 11.58 -13.12 -5.25
C ILE A 51 11.33 -14.48 -5.90
N GLU A 52 12.31 -15.39 -5.86
CA GLU A 52 12.22 -16.74 -6.44
C GLU A 52 11.07 -17.55 -5.81
N LEU A 53 10.90 -17.49 -4.48
CA LEU A 53 9.81 -18.16 -3.78
C LEU A 53 8.43 -17.65 -4.22
N TYR A 54 8.27 -16.32 -4.35
CA TYR A 54 7.01 -15.75 -4.81
C TYR A 54 6.75 -16.03 -6.29
N GLU A 55 7.78 -16.03 -7.15
CA GLU A 55 7.65 -16.41 -8.55
C GLU A 55 7.23 -17.88 -8.71
N GLU A 56 7.83 -18.81 -7.95
CA GLU A 56 7.45 -20.22 -7.96
C GLU A 56 6.01 -20.41 -7.47
N ALA A 57 5.63 -19.74 -6.37
CA ALA A 57 4.27 -19.81 -5.83
C ALA A 57 3.23 -19.26 -6.81
N LEU A 58 3.53 -18.16 -7.50
CA LEU A 58 2.67 -17.60 -8.54
C LEU A 58 2.58 -18.54 -9.75
N GLY A 59 3.71 -19.11 -10.19
CA GLY A 59 3.74 -20.10 -11.27
C GLY A 59 2.82 -21.28 -10.97
N TYR A 60 2.92 -21.84 -9.77
CA TYR A 60 2.03 -22.92 -9.34
C TYR A 60 0.56 -22.48 -9.29
N ALA A 61 0.28 -21.27 -8.78
CA ALA A 61 -1.09 -20.75 -8.74
C ALA A 61 -1.71 -20.67 -10.14
N PHE A 62 -0.97 -20.19 -11.14
CA PHE A 62 -1.46 -20.07 -12.52
C PHE A 62 -1.66 -21.42 -13.24
N GLU A 63 -1.01 -22.49 -12.78
CA GLU A 63 -1.19 -23.83 -13.35
C GLU A 63 -2.47 -24.52 -12.85
N ILE A 64 -3.02 -24.10 -11.70
CA ILE A 64 -4.20 -24.72 -11.12
C ILE A 64 -5.46 -24.24 -11.85
N PRO A 65 -6.24 -25.15 -12.49
CA PRO A 65 -7.48 -24.76 -13.13
C PRO A 65 -8.45 -24.18 -12.10
N SER A 66 -8.98 -22.99 -12.37
CA SER A 66 -9.84 -22.29 -11.41
C SER A 66 -11.16 -23.00 -11.12
N SER A 67 -11.54 -24.00 -11.93
CA SER A 67 -12.67 -24.90 -11.69
C SER A 67 -12.41 -26.01 -10.65
N GLU A 68 -11.15 -26.27 -10.31
CA GLU A 68 -10.74 -27.36 -9.41
C GLU A 68 -10.58 -26.90 -7.95
N VAL A 69 -10.60 -25.59 -7.70
CA VAL A 69 -10.34 -24.98 -6.39
C VAL A 69 -11.55 -24.17 -5.94
N ASP A 70 -11.87 -24.26 -4.65
CA ASP A 70 -12.97 -23.50 -4.06
C ASP A 70 -12.66 -21.99 -4.08
N VAL A 71 -13.69 -21.18 -4.32
CA VAL A 71 -13.56 -19.71 -4.37
C VAL A 71 -13.00 -19.14 -3.06
N HIS A 72 -13.26 -19.77 -1.92
CA HIS A 72 -12.68 -19.38 -0.64
C HIS A 72 -11.16 -19.56 -0.61
N GLU A 73 -10.65 -20.67 -1.12
CA GLU A 73 -9.21 -20.94 -1.17
C GLU A 73 -8.49 -19.95 -2.08
N TRP A 74 -9.08 -19.66 -3.25
CA TRP A 74 -8.60 -18.60 -4.14
C TRP A 74 -8.54 -17.25 -3.43
N LYS A 75 -9.60 -16.87 -2.71
CA LYS A 75 -9.64 -15.61 -1.97
C LYS A 75 -8.56 -15.53 -0.90
N CYS A 76 -8.28 -16.61 -0.19
CA CYS A 76 -7.21 -16.65 0.81
C CYS A 76 -5.84 -16.40 0.16
N LEU A 77 -5.52 -17.13 -0.91
CA LEU A 77 -4.27 -16.93 -1.65
C LEU A 77 -4.13 -15.50 -2.18
N ILE A 78 -5.17 -14.99 -2.85
CA ILE A 78 -5.22 -13.64 -3.40
C ILE A 78 -5.03 -12.61 -2.28
N GLN A 79 -5.66 -12.80 -1.12
CA GLN A 79 -5.53 -11.89 0.02
C GLN A 79 -4.09 -11.86 0.56
N GLU A 80 -3.42 -13.01 0.68
CA GLU A 80 -2.02 -13.09 1.15
C GLU A 80 -1.07 -12.39 0.17
N LEU A 81 -1.15 -12.73 -1.13
CA LEU A 81 -0.33 -12.13 -2.18
C LEU A 81 -0.56 -10.61 -2.28
N LYS A 82 -1.81 -10.17 -2.22
CA LYS A 82 -2.17 -8.75 -2.18
C LYS A 82 -1.58 -8.07 -0.95
N THR A 83 -1.69 -8.69 0.23
CA THR A 83 -1.16 -8.09 1.47
C THR A 83 0.35 -7.95 1.41
N TYR A 84 1.05 -8.96 0.88
CA TYR A 84 2.49 -8.90 0.62
C TYR A 84 2.84 -7.77 -0.37
N GLY A 85 2.22 -7.75 -1.56
CA GLY A 85 2.51 -6.72 -2.56
C GLY A 85 2.24 -5.28 -2.09
N LEU A 86 1.22 -5.08 -1.24
CA LEU A 86 0.92 -3.78 -0.62
C LEU A 86 1.86 -3.41 0.53
N ALA A 87 2.58 -4.36 1.12
CA ALA A 87 3.57 -4.10 2.16
C ALA A 87 4.93 -3.64 1.58
N LEU A 88 5.13 -3.84 0.28
CA LEU A 88 6.34 -3.43 -0.45
C LEU A 88 6.21 -1.97 -0.93
N ASP A 89 6.42 -1.02 -0.03
CA ASP A 89 6.18 0.41 -0.26
C ASP A 89 7.45 1.24 -0.54
N LEU A 90 8.63 0.64 -0.43
CA LEU A 90 9.89 1.33 -0.65
C LEU A 90 10.20 1.49 -2.15
N PRO A 91 10.85 2.60 -2.59
CA PRO A 91 11.22 2.81 -3.99
C PRO A 91 12.01 1.65 -4.62
N LEU A 92 12.91 1.01 -3.85
CA LEU A 92 13.73 -0.11 -4.31
C LEU A 92 12.96 -1.44 -4.46
N GLN A 93 11.72 -1.50 -3.97
CA GLN A 93 10.87 -2.70 -3.98
C GLN A 93 9.75 -2.60 -5.04
N GLN A 94 9.59 -1.43 -5.66
CA GLN A 94 8.46 -1.12 -6.54
C GLN A 94 8.30 -2.08 -7.71
N GLU A 95 9.41 -2.52 -8.32
CA GLU A 95 9.37 -3.47 -9.44
C GLU A 95 8.72 -4.79 -9.01
N HIS A 96 9.21 -5.37 -7.91
CA HIS A 96 8.67 -6.62 -7.40
C HIS A 96 7.23 -6.47 -6.89
N ALA A 97 6.94 -5.37 -6.18
CA ALA A 97 5.57 -5.04 -5.76
C ALA A 97 4.61 -5.00 -6.96
N ASN A 98 5.01 -4.37 -8.06
CA ASN A 98 4.19 -4.29 -9.26
C ASN A 98 3.98 -5.67 -9.92
N THR A 99 5.03 -6.49 -9.99
CA THR A 99 4.94 -7.87 -10.50
C THR A 99 3.92 -8.69 -9.70
N VAL A 100 4.01 -8.66 -8.37
CA VAL A 100 3.07 -9.38 -7.49
C VAL A 100 1.65 -8.85 -7.66
N LEU A 101 1.45 -7.52 -7.64
CA LEU A 101 0.12 -6.93 -7.74
C LEU A 101 -0.54 -7.18 -9.11
N ASN A 102 0.24 -7.18 -10.20
CA ASN A 102 -0.27 -7.58 -11.52
C ASN A 102 -0.71 -9.05 -11.52
N ALA A 103 0.11 -9.94 -10.96
CA ALA A 103 -0.25 -11.35 -10.85
C ALA A 103 -1.53 -11.55 -10.01
N VAL A 104 -1.69 -10.80 -8.92
CA VAL A 104 -2.92 -10.81 -8.11
C VAL A 104 -4.15 -10.40 -8.95
N ILE A 105 -4.04 -9.36 -9.76
CA ILE A 105 -5.14 -8.91 -10.64
C ILE A 105 -5.49 -10.01 -11.66
N GLU A 106 -4.48 -10.63 -12.27
CA GLU A 106 -4.69 -11.73 -13.22
C GLU A 106 -5.36 -12.93 -12.55
N LEU A 107 -4.91 -13.33 -11.35
CA LEU A 107 -5.51 -14.42 -10.58
C LEU A 107 -6.97 -14.10 -10.23
N ILE A 108 -7.29 -12.87 -9.81
CA ILE A 108 -8.68 -12.44 -9.56
C ILE A 108 -9.55 -12.70 -10.78
N GLN A 109 -9.08 -12.36 -11.98
CA GLN A 109 -9.83 -12.51 -13.23
C GLN A 109 -10.04 -13.97 -13.64
N GLN A 110 -9.22 -14.90 -13.13
CA GLN A 110 -9.36 -16.34 -13.38
C GLN A 110 -10.40 -17.00 -12.46
N VAL A 111 -10.72 -16.41 -11.31
CA VAL A 111 -11.70 -16.97 -10.38
C VAL A 111 -13.11 -16.92 -10.99
N PRO A 112 -13.83 -18.06 -11.07
CA PRO A 112 -15.19 -18.08 -11.61
C PRO A 112 -16.12 -17.14 -10.84
N GLY A 113 -16.83 -16.27 -11.58
CA GLY A 113 -17.77 -15.31 -10.98
C GLY A 113 -17.10 -14.14 -10.26
N TYR A 114 -15.81 -13.87 -10.48
CA TYR A 114 -15.11 -12.75 -9.83
C TYR A 114 -15.83 -11.41 -9.99
N SER A 115 -16.48 -11.19 -11.14
CA SER A 115 -17.16 -9.93 -11.47
C SER A 115 -18.32 -9.61 -10.52
N GLU A 116 -18.91 -10.63 -9.90
CA GLU A 116 -20.05 -10.54 -8.97
C GLU A 116 -19.62 -10.73 -7.51
N ASN A 117 -18.32 -10.84 -7.25
CA ASN A 117 -17.77 -11.02 -5.91
C ASN A 117 -17.16 -9.72 -5.38
N TRP A 118 -17.88 -9.05 -4.48
CA TRP A 118 -17.46 -7.76 -3.93
C TRP A 118 -16.08 -7.78 -3.26
N GLU A 119 -15.66 -8.90 -2.66
CA GLU A 119 -14.35 -9.01 -2.00
C GLU A 119 -13.23 -9.02 -3.04
N LEU A 120 -13.38 -9.82 -4.09
CA LEU A 120 -12.40 -9.89 -5.19
C LEU A 120 -12.28 -8.55 -5.93
N ILE A 121 -13.41 -7.88 -6.18
CA ILE A 121 -13.40 -6.53 -6.76
C ILE A 121 -12.74 -5.52 -5.81
N SER A 122 -12.94 -5.64 -4.50
CA SER A 122 -12.26 -4.77 -3.52
C SER A 122 -10.75 -5.02 -3.47
N PHE A 123 -10.30 -6.27 -3.63
CA PHE A 123 -8.87 -6.61 -3.71
C PHE A 123 -8.22 -6.05 -4.96
N TRP A 124 -8.89 -6.17 -6.12
CA TRP A 124 -8.42 -5.54 -7.36
C TRP A 124 -8.29 -4.03 -7.19
N THR A 125 -9.32 -3.39 -6.61
CA THR A 125 -9.29 -1.95 -6.34
C THR A 125 -8.07 -1.55 -5.51
N ALA A 126 -7.76 -2.30 -4.44
CA ALA A 126 -6.60 -2.03 -3.60
C ALA A 126 -5.27 -2.17 -4.37
N CYS A 127 -5.17 -3.16 -5.28
CA CYS A 127 -3.98 -3.30 -6.14
C CYS A 127 -3.78 -2.07 -7.03
N LEU A 128 -4.83 -1.60 -7.72
CA LEU A 128 -4.77 -0.41 -8.57
C LEU A 128 -4.40 0.85 -7.78
N THR A 129 -4.89 0.98 -6.54
CA THR A 129 -4.58 2.09 -5.61
C THR A 129 -3.13 2.07 -5.11
N HIS A 130 -2.41 0.98 -5.30
CA HIS A 130 -0.98 0.95 -5.02
C HIS A 130 -0.18 1.21 -6.29
N GLN A 131 -0.62 0.62 -7.41
CA GLN A 131 0.03 0.77 -8.70
C GLN A 131 0.03 2.21 -9.21
N GLU A 132 -0.97 3.05 -8.89
CA GLU A 132 -0.94 4.44 -9.36
C GLU A 132 0.27 5.22 -8.83
N LYS A 133 0.80 4.86 -7.66
CA LYS A 133 1.99 5.50 -7.06
C LYS A 133 3.27 5.16 -7.81
N LEU A 134 3.25 4.09 -8.60
CA LEU A 134 4.39 3.57 -9.37
C LEU A 134 4.45 4.15 -10.79
N LEU A 135 3.38 4.84 -11.21
CA LEU A 135 3.28 5.40 -12.55
C LEU A 135 3.84 6.82 -12.59
N ASN A 136 4.66 7.08 -13.60
CA ASN A 136 5.31 8.39 -13.76
C ASN A 136 4.47 9.39 -14.56
N LYS A 137 3.50 8.92 -15.36
CA LYS A 137 2.69 9.78 -16.23
C LYS A 137 1.35 10.08 -15.59
N THR A 138 1.03 11.35 -15.43
CA THR A 138 -0.24 11.82 -14.84
C THR A 138 -1.45 11.20 -15.52
N GLN A 139 -1.47 11.11 -16.86
CA GLN A 139 -2.61 10.52 -17.58
C GLN A 139 -2.82 9.03 -17.26
N GLU A 140 -1.75 8.24 -17.20
CA GLU A 140 -1.83 6.81 -16.83
C GLU A 140 -2.32 6.65 -15.39
N ARG A 141 -1.87 7.53 -14.48
CA ARG A 141 -2.38 7.59 -13.10
C ARG A 141 -3.87 7.89 -13.05
N ILE A 142 -4.34 8.88 -13.82
CA ILE A 142 -5.77 9.23 -13.89
C ILE A 142 -6.60 8.04 -14.37
N GLU A 143 -6.13 7.29 -15.37
CA GLU A 143 -6.81 6.11 -15.91
C GLU A 143 -6.91 5.00 -14.87
N VAL A 144 -5.80 4.67 -14.20
CA VAL A 144 -5.77 3.66 -13.14
C VAL A 144 -6.63 4.05 -11.95
N VAL A 145 -6.55 5.29 -11.48
CA VAL A 145 -7.37 5.79 -10.36
C VAL A 145 -8.84 5.83 -10.73
N SER A 146 -9.19 6.27 -11.94
CA SER A 146 -10.57 6.25 -12.41
C SER A 146 -11.12 4.83 -12.46
N LYS A 147 -10.30 3.86 -12.90
CA LYS A 147 -10.70 2.46 -12.89
C LYS A 147 -10.90 1.92 -11.47
N ALA A 148 -10.01 2.27 -10.56
CA ALA A 148 -10.14 1.90 -9.16
C ALA A 148 -11.42 2.48 -8.54
N ILE A 149 -11.78 3.74 -8.83
CA ILE A 149 -13.03 4.36 -8.36
C ILE A 149 -14.25 3.58 -8.87
N GLU A 150 -14.29 3.23 -10.16
CA GLU A 150 -15.37 2.40 -10.73
C GLU A 150 -15.52 1.06 -10.00
N LEU A 151 -14.40 0.36 -9.79
CA LEU A 151 -14.40 -0.94 -9.11
C LEU A 151 -14.80 -0.81 -7.64
N ALA A 152 -14.40 0.26 -6.95
CA ALA A 152 -14.78 0.54 -5.58
C ALA A 152 -16.30 0.74 -5.44
N TYR A 153 -16.90 1.54 -6.33
CA TYR A 153 -18.37 1.69 -6.36
C TYR A 153 -19.06 0.37 -6.64
N LYS A 154 -18.58 -0.41 -7.63
CA LYS A 154 -19.11 -1.73 -7.94
C LYS A 154 -19.02 -2.69 -6.75
N ALA A 155 -17.89 -2.72 -6.05
CA ALA A 155 -17.72 -3.56 -4.87
C ALA A 155 -18.71 -3.17 -3.76
N ASN A 156 -18.91 -1.87 -3.51
CA ASN A 156 -19.90 -1.45 -2.51
C ASN A 156 -21.34 -1.80 -2.94
N GLU A 157 -21.69 -1.65 -4.22
CA GLU A 157 -23.00 -2.04 -4.75
C GLU A 157 -23.26 -3.54 -4.58
N LEU A 158 -22.29 -4.38 -4.92
CA LEU A 158 -22.36 -5.83 -4.73
C LEU A 158 -22.45 -6.21 -3.25
N HIS A 159 -21.71 -5.52 -2.39
CA HIS A 159 -21.77 -5.73 -0.94
C HIS A 159 -23.15 -5.36 -0.38
N VAL A 160 -23.72 -4.22 -0.78
CA VAL A 160 -25.09 -3.81 -0.39
C VAL A 160 -26.12 -4.82 -0.90
N THR A 161 -25.99 -5.27 -2.14
CA THR A 161 -26.91 -6.27 -2.72
C THR A 161 -26.87 -7.58 -1.94
N LYS A 162 -25.68 -8.01 -1.49
CA LYS A 162 -25.49 -9.27 -0.77
C LYS A 162 -25.82 -9.20 0.73
N LEU A 163 -25.53 -8.07 1.38
CA LEU A 163 -25.56 -7.95 2.84
C LEU A 163 -26.49 -6.83 3.35
N SER A 164 -27.22 -6.16 2.46
CA SER A 164 -28.17 -5.08 2.75
C SER A 164 -27.58 -3.92 3.56
N LYS A 165 -26.26 -3.73 3.49
CA LYS A 165 -25.54 -2.66 4.17
C LYS A 165 -24.31 -2.26 3.37
N GLU A 166 -23.85 -1.04 3.57
CA GLU A 166 -22.64 -0.53 2.93
C GLU A 166 -21.37 -0.99 3.67
N HIS A 167 -20.24 -1.03 2.97
CA HIS A 167 -18.98 -1.45 3.55
C HIS A 167 -18.11 -0.25 3.95
N PRO A 168 -17.77 -0.04 5.24
CA PRO A 168 -17.02 1.13 5.70
C PRO A 168 -15.66 1.28 5.02
N PHE A 169 -14.87 0.19 4.93
CA PHE A 169 -13.57 0.21 4.26
C PHE A 169 -13.64 0.59 2.77
N ILE A 170 -14.72 0.23 2.06
CA ILE A 170 -14.84 0.60 0.64
C ILE A 170 -15.07 2.12 0.51
N TRP A 171 -15.79 2.73 1.47
CA TRP A 171 -15.93 4.18 1.54
C TRP A 171 -14.61 4.89 1.89
N GLU A 172 -13.77 4.32 2.75
CA GLU A 172 -12.42 4.85 3.00
C GLU A 172 -11.55 4.78 1.75
N LEU A 173 -11.61 3.67 1.02
CA LEU A 173 -10.90 3.46 -0.23
C LEU A 173 -11.35 4.43 -1.33
N LEU A 174 -12.67 4.60 -1.50
CA LEU A 174 -13.25 5.61 -2.39
C LEU A 174 -12.75 7.01 -2.06
N ALA A 175 -12.72 7.36 -0.78
CA ALA A 175 -12.30 8.67 -0.34
C ALA A 175 -10.82 8.94 -0.68
N GLY A 176 -9.93 7.96 -0.43
CA GLY A 176 -8.53 8.05 -0.83
C GLY A 176 -8.36 8.22 -2.34
N LEU A 177 -9.06 7.40 -3.13
CA LEU A 177 -8.99 7.44 -4.59
C LEU A 177 -9.53 8.75 -5.19
N LEU A 178 -10.65 9.26 -4.68
CA LEU A 178 -11.23 10.53 -5.12
C LEU A 178 -10.30 11.70 -4.83
N MET A 179 -9.63 11.69 -3.66
CA MET A 179 -8.63 12.69 -3.30
C MET A 179 -7.36 12.57 -4.15
N THR A 180 -6.91 11.35 -4.45
CA THR A 180 -5.82 11.16 -5.41
C THR A 180 -6.21 11.73 -6.77
N LYS A 181 -7.42 11.43 -7.28
CA LYS A 181 -7.87 11.95 -8.57
C LYS A 181 -7.99 13.47 -8.58
N SER A 182 -8.49 14.08 -7.49
CA SER A 182 -8.60 15.55 -7.40
C SER A 182 -7.24 16.23 -7.54
N SER A 183 -6.16 15.61 -7.04
CA SER A 183 -4.80 16.13 -7.16
C SER A 183 -4.17 15.95 -8.56
N LEU A 184 -4.77 15.12 -9.41
CA LEU A 184 -4.23 14.78 -10.74
C LEU A 184 -4.92 15.53 -11.88
N VAL A 185 -6.15 16.00 -11.68
CA VAL A 185 -6.91 16.72 -12.71
C VAL A 185 -6.55 18.21 -12.69
N ASP A 186 -6.36 18.78 -13.89
CA ASP A 186 -6.02 20.20 -14.05
C ASP A 186 -7.25 21.12 -13.96
N ASP A 187 -8.45 20.60 -14.21
CA ASP A 187 -9.69 21.36 -14.14
C ASP A 187 -10.06 21.63 -12.67
N GLU A 188 -10.00 22.89 -12.26
CA GLU A 188 -10.23 23.31 -10.87
C GLU A 188 -11.64 22.94 -10.38
N VAL A 189 -12.65 23.02 -11.26
CA VAL A 189 -14.04 22.70 -10.90
C VAL A 189 -14.17 21.19 -10.66
N GLU A 190 -13.62 20.36 -11.54
CA GLU A 190 -13.57 18.91 -11.36
C GLU A 190 -12.78 18.54 -10.10
N SER A 191 -11.63 19.18 -9.87
CA SER A 191 -10.81 18.96 -8.68
C SER A 191 -11.58 19.20 -7.39
N VAL A 192 -12.30 20.33 -7.29
CA VAL A 192 -13.12 20.67 -6.11
C VAL A 192 -14.26 19.66 -5.93
N LEU A 193 -14.96 19.28 -7.01
CA LEU A 193 -16.05 18.30 -6.94
C LEU A 193 -15.57 16.91 -6.50
N LEU A 194 -14.40 16.48 -6.94
CA LEU A 194 -13.77 15.24 -6.52
C LEU A 194 -13.36 15.30 -5.05
N TYR A 195 -12.78 16.41 -4.60
CA TYR A 195 -12.40 16.61 -3.22
C TYR A 195 -13.62 16.60 -2.28
N ASP A 196 -14.70 17.30 -2.64
CA ASP A 196 -15.96 17.27 -1.88
C ASP A 196 -16.53 15.85 -1.81
N SER A 197 -16.48 15.11 -2.92
CA SER A 197 -16.90 13.70 -2.96
C SER A 197 -16.02 12.79 -2.10
N ALA A 198 -14.72 13.08 -1.99
CA ALA A 198 -13.81 12.38 -1.09
C ALA A 198 -14.18 12.63 0.38
N VAL A 199 -14.46 13.88 0.74
CA VAL A 199 -14.88 14.26 2.10
C VAL A 199 -16.20 13.58 2.49
N GLU A 200 -17.19 13.53 1.59
CA GLU A 200 -18.45 12.83 1.85
C GLU A 200 -18.26 11.32 2.00
N SER A 201 -17.41 10.71 1.16
CA SER A 201 -17.03 9.30 1.29
C SER A 201 -16.38 9.01 2.66
N TYR A 202 -15.48 9.87 3.13
CA TYR A 202 -14.89 9.74 4.48
C TYR A 202 -15.92 9.87 5.60
N LYS A 203 -16.80 10.88 5.54
CA LYS A 203 -17.88 11.05 6.54
C LYS A 203 -18.74 9.79 6.63
N LYS A 204 -19.04 9.19 5.48
CA LYS A 204 -19.83 7.97 5.39
C LYS A 204 -19.11 6.76 5.99
N ALA A 205 -17.83 6.57 5.69
CA ALA A 205 -17.01 5.55 6.36
C ALA A 205 -17.04 5.71 7.89
N HIS A 206 -16.85 6.94 8.37
CA HIS A 206 -16.85 7.24 9.80
C HIS A 206 -18.20 6.99 10.48
N GLN A 207 -19.31 7.32 9.81
CA GLN A 207 -20.66 7.02 10.31
C GLN A 207 -20.90 5.51 10.44
N LEU A 208 -20.40 4.73 9.48
CA LEU A 208 -20.54 3.27 9.48
C LEU A 208 -19.64 2.60 10.54
N THR A 209 -18.50 3.19 10.89
CA THR A 209 -17.60 2.65 11.92
C THR A 209 -16.88 3.75 12.70
N PRO A 210 -17.56 4.38 13.68
CA PRO A 210 -16.98 5.45 14.49
C PRO A 210 -15.72 4.98 15.23
N GLY A 211 -14.63 5.75 15.14
CA GLY A 211 -13.39 5.51 15.88
C GLY A 211 -12.45 4.44 15.31
N LYS A 212 -12.80 3.78 14.19
CA LYS A 212 -11.88 2.89 13.46
C LYS A 212 -11.34 3.46 12.15
N CYS A 213 -11.93 4.55 11.66
CA CYS A 213 -11.37 5.26 10.51
C CYS A 213 -10.01 5.85 10.88
N MET A 214 -8.99 5.52 10.10
CA MET A 214 -7.66 6.12 10.18
C MET A 214 -7.70 7.55 9.63
N ILE A 215 -8.39 8.46 10.33
CA ILE A 215 -8.46 9.90 9.99
C ILE A 215 -7.05 10.50 9.94
N GLY A 216 -6.11 9.95 10.71
CA GLY A 216 -4.75 10.47 10.87
C GLY A 216 -3.76 10.16 9.74
N SER A 217 -3.71 8.94 9.20
CA SER A 217 -2.62 8.61 8.25
C SER A 217 -2.81 9.26 6.87
N VAL A 218 -4.05 9.47 6.44
CA VAL A 218 -4.33 10.11 5.15
C VAL A 218 -4.16 11.64 5.22
N TYR A 219 -4.58 12.29 6.30
CA TYR A 219 -4.38 13.75 6.47
C TYR A 219 -2.92 14.12 6.76
N ILE A 220 -2.17 13.30 7.53
CA ILE A 220 -0.80 13.63 7.93
C ILE A 220 0.20 13.35 6.80
N SER A 221 -0.02 12.33 5.97
CA SER A 221 0.88 12.05 4.83
C SER A 221 0.81 13.14 3.75
N MET A 222 -0.26 13.95 3.71
CA MET A 222 -0.43 15.02 2.71
C MET A 222 0.07 16.40 3.17
N LEU A 223 0.27 16.62 4.47
CA LEU A 223 0.93 17.84 4.97
C LEU A 223 2.45 17.83 4.75
N ILE A 224 3.01 16.71 4.29
CA ILE A 224 4.45 16.56 4.00
C ILE A 224 4.77 16.83 2.52
N PHE A 225 3.75 16.95 1.65
CA PHE A 225 3.93 17.13 0.20
C PHE A 225 3.21 18.35 -0.41
N LEU A 226 2.77 19.30 0.42
CA LEU A 226 2.44 20.68 0.01
C LEU A 226 3.54 21.63 0.50
#